data_AF-A0A2V7XGW8-F1
#
_entry.id   AF-A0A2V7XGW8-F1
#
_cell.length_a   1.000
_cell.length_b   1.000
_cell.length_c   1.000
_cell.angle_alpha   90.00
_cell.angle_beta   90.00
_cell.angle_gamma   90.00
#
_symmetry.space_group_name_H-M   'P 1'
#
loop_
_entity.id
_entity.type
_entity.pdbx_description
1 polymer ?
#
loop_
_entity_poly.entity_id
_entity_poly.type
_entity_poly.pdbx_seq_one_letter_code
_entity_poly.pdbx_strand_id
1 'polypeptide(L)'
;MEQTRRSAVPAALFAWLLPGAGHLYLRRPGKALLFLGAIGALFALGVAMDSRLAMNLGLDDLLASLFSLAQMAIGLPYVLARGLGFEGDVRSVTFEYGNTFTAVAGLLNILVILDAYDTARGRKR
;
A
#
# COMPACT_ATOMS: atom_id res chain seq x y z
N MET A 1 -30.99 10.71 -6.93
CA MET A 1 -29.92 10.45 -5.96
C MET A 1 -28.67 11.18 -6.43
N GLU A 2 -28.45 12.36 -5.87
CA GLU A 2 -27.39 13.30 -6.22
C GLU A 2 -26.01 12.68 -5.92
N GLN A 3 -25.32 12.16 -6.94
CA GLN A 3 -23.95 11.66 -6.77
C GLN A 3 -23.02 12.89 -6.71
N THR A 4 -22.84 13.43 -5.51
CA THR A 4 -21.97 14.58 -5.24
C THR A 4 -20.58 14.28 -5.79
N ARG A 5 -20.12 15.02 -6.81
CA ARG A 5 -18.76 14.91 -7.36
C ARG A 5 -17.75 15.28 -6.27
N ARG A 6 -17.33 14.31 -5.45
CA ARG A 6 -16.28 14.51 -4.45
C ARG A 6 -14.94 14.66 -5.18
N SER A 7 -14.12 15.59 -4.73
CA SER A 7 -12.83 15.92 -5.34
C SER A 7 -11.90 14.69 -5.39
N ALA A 8 -11.25 14.49 -6.53
CA ALA A 8 -10.41 13.32 -6.78
C ALA A 8 -9.06 13.36 -6.03
N VAL A 9 -8.54 14.56 -5.77
CA VAL A 9 -7.24 14.75 -5.09
C VAL A 9 -7.30 14.27 -3.62
N PRO A 10 -8.28 14.66 -2.79
CA PRO A 10 -8.39 14.10 -1.44
C PRO A 10 -8.65 12.59 -1.42
N ALA A 11 -9.40 12.05 -2.39
CA ALA A 11 -9.63 10.62 -2.48
C ALA A 11 -8.33 9.84 -2.72
N ALA A 12 -7.46 10.34 -3.60
CA ALA A 12 -6.15 9.76 -3.86
C ALA A 12 -5.19 9.92 -2.66
N LEU A 13 -5.19 11.09 -2.00
CA LEU A 13 -4.36 11.33 -0.81
C LEU A 13 -4.75 10.43 0.37
N PHE A 14 -6.06 10.26 0.63
CA PHE A 14 -6.51 9.35 1.67
C PHE A 14 -6.19 7.89 1.33
N ALA A 15 -6.39 7.47 0.07
CA ALA A 15 -6.01 6.13 -0.38
C ALA A 15 -4.49 5.88 -0.27
N TRP A 16 -3.67 6.92 -0.46
CA TRP A 16 -2.23 6.82 -0.26
C TRP A 16 -1.85 6.72 1.21
N LEU A 17 -2.54 7.42 2.10
CA LEU A 17 -2.26 7.39 3.54
C LEU A 17 -2.55 6.00 4.14
N LEU A 18 -3.69 5.41 3.78
CA LEU A 18 -4.16 4.13 4.28
C LEU A 18 -4.86 3.34 3.17
N PRO A 19 -4.51 2.05 2.98
CA PRO A 19 -5.19 1.20 1.99
C PRO A 19 -6.71 1.22 2.21
N GLY A 20 -7.45 1.63 1.18
CA GLY A 20 -8.93 1.69 1.21
C GLY A 20 -9.54 2.95 1.83
N ALA A 21 -8.78 3.89 2.41
CA ALA A 21 -9.34 5.10 3.02
C ALA A 21 -9.94 6.08 1.99
N GLY A 22 -9.45 6.08 0.74
CA GLY A 22 -10.08 6.83 -0.36
C GLY A 22 -11.49 6.34 -0.70
N HIS A 23 -11.74 5.03 -0.62
CA HIS A 23 -13.07 4.45 -0.85
C HIS A 23 -14.02 4.72 0.31
N LEU A 24 -13.51 4.84 1.54
CA LEU A 24 -14.30 5.30 2.68
C LEU A 24 -14.76 6.75 2.46
N TYR A 25 -13.86 7.63 1.99
CA TYR A 25 -14.20 8.98 1.58
C TYR A 25 -15.19 9.03 0.41
N LEU A 26 -15.20 8.04 -0.49
CA LEU A 26 -16.18 7.93 -1.56
C LEU A 26 -17.51 7.25 -1.13
N ARG A 27 -17.71 7.02 0.18
CA ARG A 27 -18.88 6.32 0.77
C ARG A 27 -19.08 4.91 0.23
N ARG A 28 -17.98 4.18 -0.01
CA ARG A 28 -17.98 2.77 -0.44
C ARG A 28 -17.31 1.88 0.59
N PRO A 29 -17.96 1.63 1.75
CA PRO A 29 -17.34 0.93 2.87
C PRO A 29 -16.95 -0.52 2.53
N GLY A 30 -17.70 -1.21 1.68
CA GLY A 30 -17.36 -2.58 1.27
C GLY A 30 -16.01 -2.67 0.55
N LYS A 31 -15.76 -1.78 -0.42
CA LYS A 31 -14.45 -1.72 -1.10
C LYS A 31 -13.33 -1.29 -0.16
N ALA A 32 -13.61 -0.32 0.72
CA ALA A 32 -12.64 0.14 1.71
C ALA A 32 -12.19 -1.01 2.63
N LEU A 33 -13.14 -1.78 3.18
CA LEU A 33 -12.84 -2.90 4.07
C LEU A 33 -12.12 -4.03 3.33
N LEU A 34 -12.50 -4.32 2.08
CA LEU A 34 -11.84 -5.33 1.26
C LEU A 34 -10.37 -4.97 1.00
N PHE A 35 -10.09 -3.71 0.60
CA PHE A 35 -8.72 -3.28 0.35
C PHE A 35 -7.89 -3.18 1.62
N LEU A 36 -8.46 -2.64 2.70
CA LEU A 36 -7.78 -2.58 4.00
C LEU A 36 -7.45 -4.00 4.50
N GLY A 37 -8.40 -4.93 4.42
CA GLY A 37 -8.22 -6.31 4.84
C GLY A 37 -7.22 -7.07 3.98
N ALA A 38 -7.40 -7.08 2.66
CA ALA A 38 -6.55 -7.85 1.76
C ALA A 38 -5.11 -7.30 1.69
N ILE A 39 -4.96 -5.99 1.44
CA ILE A 39 -3.64 -5.36 1.32
C ILE A 39 -2.96 -5.29 2.69
N GLY A 40 -3.73 -4.97 3.74
CA GLY A 40 -3.21 -4.96 5.11
C GLY A 40 -2.73 -6.35 5.55
N ALA A 41 -3.46 -7.42 5.22
CA ALA A 41 -3.03 -8.78 5.52
C ALA A 41 -1.77 -9.17 4.74
N LEU A 42 -1.68 -8.87 3.44
CA LEU A 42 -0.48 -9.11 2.65
C LEU A 42 0.75 -8.41 3.24
N PHE A 43 0.60 -7.13 3.61
CA PHE A 43 1.67 -6.36 4.21
C PHE A 43 2.07 -6.94 5.58
N ALA A 44 1.10 -7.21 6.46
CA ALA A 44 1.36 -7.76 7.79
C ALA A 44 2.02 -9.14 7.73
N LEU A 45 1.56 -10.02 6.83
CA LEU A 45 2.19 -11.32 6.59
C LEU A 45 3.61 -11.15 6.05
N GLY A 46 3.83 -10.22 5.12
CA GLY A 46 5.16 -9.94 4.60
C GLY A 46 6.13 -9.48 5.69
N VAL A 47 5.69 -8.56 6.57
CA VAL A 47 6.49 -8.13 7.73
C VAL A 47 6.74 -9.27 8.71
N ALA A 48 5.73 -10.11 8.98
CA ALA A 48 5.88 -11.30 9.84
C ALA A 48 6.82 -12.37 9.23
N MET A 49 7.03 -12.34 7.92
CA MET A 49 7.97 -13.18 7.17
C MET A 49 9.35 -12.53 7.01
N ASP A 50 9.72 -11.61 7.91
CA ASP A 50 11.01 -10.94 7.94
C ASP A 50 11.30 -10.05 6.72
N SER A 51 10.28 -9.41 6.14
CA SER A 51 10.48 -8.47 5.03
C SER A 51 11.44 -7.32 5.38
N ARG A 52 12.28 -6.94 4.41
CA ARG A 52 13.24 -5.84 4.55
C ARG A 52 12.59 -4.51 4.19
N LEU A 53 12.18 -3.76 5.21
CA LEU A 53 11.64 -2.41 5.07
C LEU A 53 12.73 -1.31 4.99
N ALA A 54 13.80 -1.56 4.23
CA ALA A 54 14.91 -0.60 4.09
C ALA A 54 14.53 0.58 3.18
N MET A 55 15.14 1.76 3.37
CA MET A 55 15.13 2.86 2.38
C MET A 55 16.38 2.68 1.55
N ASN A 56 16.27 1.93 0.48
CA ASN A 56 17.32 1.87 -0.53
C ASN A 56 16.82 2.72 -1.69
N LEU A 57 17.38 3.92 -1.82
CA LEU A 57 17.11 4.84 -2.94
C LEU A 57 18.37 5.06 -3.79
N GLY A 58 19.38 4.21 -3.60
CA GLY A 58 20.62 4.24 -4.35
C GLY A 58 20.45 3.68 -5.77
N LEU A 59 21.40 4.00 -6.64
CA LEU A 59 21.48 3.42 -7.99
C LEU A 59 22.37 2.17 -8.03
N ASP A 60 23.00 1.82 -6.90
CA ASP A 60 23.95 0.70 -6.78
C ASP A 60 23.24 -0.65 -6.95
N ASP A 61 22.00 -0.77 -6.46
CA ASP A 61 21.11 -1.91 -6.67
C ASP A 61 19.71 -1.39 -7.04
N LEU A 62 19.47 -1.27 -8.35
CA LEU A 62 18.21 -0.77 -8.86
C LEU A 62 17.03 -1.65 -8.46
N LEU A 63 17.21 -2.96 -8.36
CA LEU A 63 16.12 -3.88 -8.01
C LEU A 63 15.72 -3.67 -6.55
N ALA A 64 16.69 -3.58 -5.64
CA ALA A 64 16.41 -3.26 -4.24
C ALA A 64 15.71 -1.89 -4.09
N SER A 65 16.10 -0.91 -4.91
CA SER A 65 15.45 0.41 -4.91
C SER A 65 14.02 0.38 -5.43
N LEU A 66 13.74 -0.40 -6.49
CA LEU A 66 12.38 -0.60 -6.98
C LEU A 66 11.50 -1.32 -5.95
N PHE A 67 12.02 -2.33 -5.28
CA PHE A 67 11.31 -3.00 -4.18
C PHE A 67 11.05 -2.04 -3.02
N SER A 68 12.03 -1.22 -2.63
CA SER A 68 11.87 -0.20 -1.61
C SER A 68 10.75 0.79 -1.98
N LEU A 69 10.75 1.29 -3.22
CA LEU A 69 9.72 2.20 -3.72
C LEU A 69 8.33 1.56 -3.76
N ALA A 70 8.24 0.30 -4.20
CA ALA A 70 7.00 -0.45 -4.18
C ALA A 70 6.46 -0.58 -2.76
N GLN A 71 7.29 -1.00 -1.79
CA GLN A 71 6.91 -1.15 -0.39
C GLN A 71 6.45 0.18 0.24
N MET A 72 7.11 1.29 -0.09
CA MET A 72 6.72 2.63 0.39
C MET A 72 5.33 3.06 -0.09
N ALA A 73 4.84 2.52 -1.21
CA ALA A 73 3.53 2.86 -1.75
C ALA A 73 2.36 2.41 -0.88
N ILE A 74 2.59 1.56 0.13
CA ILE A 74 1.58 1.21 1.13
C ILE A 74 1.19 2.41 2.02
N GLY A 75 2.07 3.42 2.14
CA GLY A 75 1.85 4.62 2.93
C GLY A 75 2.14 4.45 4.42
N LEU A 76 1.17 4.81 5.27
CA LEU A 76 1.35 4.84 6.73
C LEU A 76 1.79 3.48 7.34
N PRO A 77 1.27 2.30 6.92
CA PRO A 77 1.73 1.02 7.46
C PRO A 77 3.24 0.78 7.32
N TYR A 78 3.86 1.23 6.22
CA TYR A 78 5.32 1.12 6.03
C TYR A 78 6.08 1.99 7.01
N VAL A 79 5.66 3.25 7.17
CA VAL A 79 6.31 4.18 8.08
C VAL A 79 6.21 3.70 9.52
N LEU A 80 5.04 3.17 9.93
CA LEU A 80 4.83 2.61 11.26
C LEU A 80 5.66 1.35 11.49
N ALA A 81 5.62 0.38 10.59
CA ALA A 81 6.40 -0.86 10.73
C ALA A 81 7.90 -0.55 10.81
N ARG A 82 8.38 0.35 9.97
CA ARG A 82 9.77 0.79 10.02
C ARG A 82 10.12 1.53 11.32
N GLY A 83 9.26 2.43 11.78
CA GLY A 83 9.46 3.17 13.04
C GLY A 83 9.45 2.27 14.28
N LEU A 84 8.79 1.11 14.20
CA LEU A 84 8.79 0.08 15.23
C LEU A 84 10.02 -0.85 15.17
N GLY A 85 10.92 -0.67 14.19
CA GLY A 85 12.15 -1.45 14.07
C GLY A 85 11.99 -2.80 13.37
N PHE A 86 10.95 -3.00 12.56
CA PHE A 86 10.84 -4.16 11.69
C PHE A 86 11.82 -4.02 10.50
N GLU A 87 13.06 -4.49 10.68
CA GLU A 87 14.13 -4.39 9.67
C GLU A 87 14.28 -5.65 8.81
N GLY A 88 13.66 -6.76 9.23
CA GLY A 88 13.76 -8.08 8.61
C GLY A 88 15.11 -8.76 8.86
N ASP A 89 15.13 -10.09 8.93
CA ASP A 89 16.34 -10.90 9.01
C ASP A 89 16.63 -11.60 7.67
N VAL A 90 17.73 -11.22 7.03
CA VAL A 90 18.18 -11.78 5.74
C VAL A 90 18.50 -13.28 5.85
N ARG A 91 18.74 -13.80 7.05
CA ARG A 91 19.01 -15.23 7.30
C ARG A 91 17.73 -16.06 7.39
N SER A 92 16.57 -15.43 7.44
CA SER A 92 15.29 -16.10 7.52
C SER A 92 14.94 -16.77 6.19
N VAL A 93 14.46 -18.02 6.24
CA VAL A 93 14.01 -18.76 5.04
C VAL A 93 12.81 -18.08 4.39
N THR A 94 12.04 -17.30 5.16
CA THR A 94 10.86 -16.58 4.66
C THR A 94 11.17 -15.20 4.09
N PHE A 95 12.41 -14.71 4.23
CA PHE A 95 12.82 -13.34 3.90
C PHE A 95 12.44 -12.90 2.47
N GLU A 96 12.73 -13.72 1.47
CA GLU A 96 12.44 -13.38 0.06
C GLU A 96 10.93 -13.32 -0.21
N TYR A 97 10.18 -14.23 0.40
CA TYR A 97 8.72 -14.21 0.36
C TYR A 97 8.17 -12.97 1.07
N GLY A 98 8.71 -12.61 2.23
CA GLY A 98 8.32 -11.42 2.97
C GLY A 98 8.46 -10.14 2.14
N ASN A 99 9.60 -9.96 1.50
CA ASN A 99 9.86 -8.83 0.58
C ASN A 99 8.89 -8.81 -0.60
N THR A 100 8.58 -9.99 -1.15
CA THR A 100 7.63 -10.11 -2.25
C THR A 100 6.22 -9.72 -1.81
N PHE A 101 5.77 -10.18 -0.64
CA PHE A 101 4.44 -9.89 -0.10
C PHE A 101 4.27 -8.39 0.18
N THR A 102 5.25 -7.74 0.83
CA THR A 102 5.18 -6.29 1.10
C THR A 102 5.27 -5.46 -0.18
N ALA A 103 6.08 -5.87 -1.17
CA ALA A 103 6.15 -5.20 -2.46
C ALA A 103 4.83 -5.33 -3.24
N VAL A 104 4.24 -6.53 -3.31
CA VAL A 104 2.93 -6.75 -3.94
C VAL A 104 1.84 -5.95 -3.25
N ALA A 105 1.83 -5.91 -1.91
CA ALA A 105 0.89 -5.08 -1.16
C ALA A 105 0.98 -3.59 -1.55
N GLY A 106 2.21 -3.07 -1.65
CA GLY A 106 2.44 -1.69 -2.09
C GLY A 106 1.99 -1.43 -3.53
N LEU A 107 2.31 -2.32 -4.48
CA LEU A 107 1.86 -2.22 -5.87
C LEU A 107 0.33 -2.28 -5.99
N LEU A 108 -0.32 -3.16 -5.24
CA LEU A 108 -1.78 -3.22 -5.17
C LEU A 108 -2.37 -1.92 -4.60
N ASN A 109 -1.71 -1.30 -3.62
CA ASN A 109 -2.16 -0.02 -3.09
C ASN A 109 -2.10 1.09 -4.15
N ILE A 110 -1.09 1.09 -5.03
CA ILE A 110 -1.05 2.00 -6.19
C ILE A 110 -2.30 1.81 -7.07
N LEU A 111 -2.67 0.56 -7.37
CA LEU A 111 -3.88 0.28 -8.15
C LEU A 111 -5.15 0.74 -7.44
N VAL A 112 -5.23 0.60 -6.11
CA VAL A 112 -6.36 1.09 -5.31
C VAL A 112 -6.45 2.61 -5.32
N ILE A 113 -5.32 3.32 -5.25
CA ILE A 113 -5.26 4.78 -5.38
C ILE A 113 -5.78 5.21 -6.75
N LEU A 114 -5.36 4.54 -7.83
CA LEU A 114 -5.85 4.80 -9.18
C LEU A 114 -7.35 4.49 -9.33
N ASP A 115 -7.83 3.39 -8.75
CA ASP A 115 -9.26 3.04 -8.76
C ASP A 115 -10.10 4.08 -7.98
N ALA A 116 -9.60 4.57 -6.84
CA ALA A 116 -10.24 5.65 -6.08
C ALA A 116 -10.29 6.96 -6.90
N TYR A 117 -9.19 7.31 -7.57
CA TYR A 117 -9.11 8.48 -8.43
C TYR A 117 -10.09 8.40 -9.61
N ASP A 118 -10.14 7.27 -10.32
CA ASP A 118 -11.08 7.07 -11.43
C ASP A 118 -12.54 7.00 -10.98
N THR A 119 -12.81 6.41 -9.81
CA THR A 119 -14.14 6.42 -9.18
C THR A 119 -14.57 7.85 -8.85
N ALA A 120 -13.67 8.67 -8.30
CA ALA A 120 -13.94 10.08 -8.00
C ALA A 120 -14.20 10.91 -9.26
N ARG A 121 -13.53 10.59 -10.39
CA ARG A 121 -13.79 11.23 -11.70
C ARG A 121 -15.05 10.74 -12.40
N GLY A 122 -15.79 9.79 -11.81
CA GLY A 122 -17.01 9.23 -12.41
C GLY A 122 -16.76 8.32 -13.61
N ARG A 123 -15.52 7.87 -13.82
CA ARG A 123 -15.16 6.93 -14.90
C ARG A 123 -15.54 5.49 -14.57
N LYS A 124 -15.69 5.18 -13.28
CA LYS A 124 -16.01 3.84 -12.79
C LYS A 124 -17.11 3.91 -11.72
N ARG A 125 -18.07 3.00 -11.81
CA ARG A 125 -19.23 2.89 -10.89
C ARG A 125 -18.96 2.00 -9.70
#